data_AF-A0A529WF65-F1
#
_entry.id   AF-A0A529WF65-F1
#
_cell.length_a   1.000
_cell.length_b   1.000
_cell.length_c   1.000
_cell.angle_alpha   90.00
_cell.angle_beta   90.00
_cell.angle_gamma   90.00
#
_symmetry.space_group_name_H-M   'P 1'
#
loop_
_entity.id
_entity.type
_entity.pdbx_description
1 polymer ?
#
loop_
_entity_poly.entity_id
_entity_poly.type
_entity_poly.pdbx_seq_one_letter_code
_entity_poly.pdbx_strand_id
1 'polypeptide(L)' 'MNKLMTMARQFRSDENGAAMVEYSILVGIIAAASILAILAIGAWVTGRFTGLCTILNGANVPGSCNATNGTGS' A
#
# COMPACT_ATOMS: atom_id res chain seq x y z
N MET A 1 27.31 -46.24 -10.24
CA MET A 1 26.45 -45.31 -11.03
C MET A 1 25.48 -44.56 -10.12
N ASN A 2 25.95 -43.91 -9.04
CA ASN A 2 25.07 -43.33 -8.01
C ASN A 2 25.20 -41.80 -7.90
N LYS A 3 26.13 -41.19 -8.66
CA LYS A 3 26.45 -39.76 -8.58
C LYS A 3 25.34 -38.86 -9.12
N LEU A 4 24.62 -39.31 -10.15
CA LEU A 4 23.45 -38.59 -10.69
C LEU A 4 22.30 -38.57 -9.66
N MET A 5 22.13 -39.65 -8.91
CA MET A 5 21.07 -39.80 -7.91
C MET A 5 21.30 -38.98 -6.64
N THR A 6 22.56 -38.70 -6.30
CA THR A 6 22.92 -37.80 -5.18
C THR A 6 22.81 -36.33 -5.56
N MET A 7 23.13 -35.95 -6.80
CA MET A 7 22.97 -34.58 -7.31
C MET A 7 21.48 -34.18 -7.39
N ALA A 8 20.61 -35.10 -7.84
CA ALA A 8 19.16 -34.86 -7.86
C ALA A 8 18.53 -34.73 -6.46
N ARG A 9 19.15 -35.32 -5.42
CA ARG A 9 18.70 -35.16 -4.02
C ARG A 9 19.10 -33.81 -3.42
N GLN A 10 20.17 -33.17 -3.89
CA GLN A 10 20.52 -31.82 -3.45
C GLN A 10 19.52 -30.78 -3.97
N PHE A 11 19.00 -30.93 -5.19
CA PHE A 11 17.90 -30.07 -5.68
C PHE A 11 16.56 -30.28 -4.95
N ARG A 12 16.33 -31.47 -4.37
CA ARG A 12 15.16 -31.73 -3.51
C ARG A 12 15.41 -31.28 -2.06
N SER A 13 16.67 -31.24 -1.64
CA SER A 13 17.12 -30.76 -0.34
C SER A 13 17.43 -29.26 -0.35
N ASP A 14 17.03 -28.55 -1.41
CA ASP A 14 17.09 -27.09 -1.51
C ASP A 14 16.03 -26.46 -0.59
N GLU A 15 16.36 -26.46 0.70
CA GLU A 15 15.95 -25.52 1.75
C GLU A 15 16.16 -24.04 1.32
N ASN A 16 16.75 -23.81 0.15
CA ASN A 16 16.78 -22.53 -0.57
C ASN A 16 15.37 -22.01 -0.92
N GLY A 17 14.35 -22.88 -1.01
CA GLY A 17 12.96 -22.45 -1.15
C GLY A 17 12.37 -21.80 0.11
N ALA A 18 12.74 -22.29 1.30
CA ALA A 18 12.27 -21.75 2.58
C ALA A 18 12.90 -20.38 2.88
N ALA A 19 14.19 -20.22 2.58
CA ALA A 19 14.89 -18.95 2.74
C ALA A 19 14.34 -17.83 1.81
N MET A 20 13.90 -18.17 0.59
CA MET A 20 13.25 -17.20 -0.32
C MET A 20 11.87 -16.75 0.18
N VAL A 21 11.19 -17.58 0.97
CA VAL A 21 9.90 -17.22 1.57
C VAL A 21 10.08 -16.19 2.69
N GLU A 22 11.16 -16.27 3.48
CA GLU A 22 11.40 -15.33 4.60
C GLU A 22 11.62 -13.88 4.15
N TYR A 23 12.35 -13.66 3.06
CA TYR A 23 12.55 -12.29 2.54
C TYR A 23 11.33 -11.78 1.77
N SER A 24 10.62 -12.65 1.04
CA SER A 24 9.43 -12.24 0.29
C SER A 24 8.23 -11.94 1.20
N ILE A 25 8.05 -12.66 2.31
CA ILE A 25 7.00 -12.34 3.30
C ILE A 25 7.29 -11.00 3.98
N LEU A 26 8.56 -10.70 4.29
CA LEU A 26 8.97 -9.43 4.88
C LEU A 26 8.66 -8.27 3.91
N VAL A 27 9.06 -8.40 2.64
CA VAL A 27 8.72 -7.40 1.60
C VAL A 27 7.21 -7.27 1.42
N GLY A 28 6.46 -8.38 1.46
CA GLY A 28 5.01 -8.38 1.37
C GLY A 28 4.33 -7.56 2.47
N ILE A 29 4.79 -7.70 3.72
CA ILE A 29 4.24 -6.93 4.87
C ILE A 29 4.63 -5.45 4.76
N ILE A 30 5.86 -5.13 4.36
CA ILE A 30 6.28 -3.73 4.15
C ILE A 30 5.44 -3.07 3.05
N ALA A 31 5.20 -3.77 1.94
CA ALA A 31 4.37 -3.28 0.85
C ALA A 31 2.92 -3.05 1.31
N ALA A 32 2.34 -3.97 2.08
CA ALA A 32 1.00 -3.78 2.63
C ALA A 32 0.95 -2.56 3.59
N ALA A 33 1.93 -2.44 4.49
CA ALA A 33 2.00 -1.32 5.43
C ALA A 33 2.16 0.04 4.72
N SER A 34 2.98 0.12 3.67
CA SER A 34 3.17 1.35 2.90
C SER A 34 1.89 1.76 2.15
N ILE A 35 1.17 0.80 1.55
CA ILE A 35 -0.12 1.06 0.90
C ILE A 35 -1.13 1.60 1.93
N LEU A 36 -1.25 0.96 3.10
CA LEU A 36 -2.15 1.45 4.16
C LEU A 36 -1.80 2.86 4.62
N ALA A 37 -0.51 3.18 4.74
CA ALA A 37 -0.07 4.54 5.08
C ALA A 37 -0.49 5.56 4.02
N ILE A 38 -0.31 5.24 2.74
CA ILE A 38 -0.73 6.11 1.63
C ILE A 38 -2.24 6.33 1.64
N LEU A 39 -3.04 5.27 1.85
CA LEU A 39 -4.49 5.38 1.96
C LEU A 39 -4.93 6.24 3.15
N ALA A 40 -4.28 6.08 4.31
CA ALA A 40 -4.57 6.88 5.50
C ALA A 40 -4.28 8.36 5.28
N ILE A 41 -3.13 8.68 4.65
CA ILE A 41 -2.78 10.06 4.28
C ILE A 41 -3.80 10.60 3.28
N GLY A 42 -4.16 9.83 2.26
CA GLY A 42 -5.17 10.22 1.28
C GLY A 42 -6.51 10.59 1.92
N ALA A 43 -7.00 9.74 2.83
CA ALA A 43 -8.22 10.01 3.58
C ALA A 43 -8.11 11.27 4.46
N TRP A 44 -6.98 11.45 5.15
CA TRP A 44 -6.74 12.63 5.98
C TRP A 44 -6.73 13.92 5.15
N VAL A 45 -6.00 13.92 4.03
CA VAL A 45 -5.92 15.07 3.12
C VAL A 45 -7.29 15.43 2.56
N THR A 46 -8.05 14.45 2.08
CA THR A 46 -9.42 14.67 1.59
C THR A 46 -10.30 15.27 2.69
N GLY A 47 -10.20 14.78 3.93
CA GLY A 47 -10.92 15.34 5.07
C GLY A 47 -10.58 16.81 5.35
N ARG A 48 -9.31 17.22 5.15
CA ARG A 48 -8.92 18.64 5.25
C ARG A 48 -9.60 19.50 4.19
N PHE A 49 -9.64 19.03 2.94
CA PHE A 49 -10.27 19.77 1.85
C PHE A 49 -11.80 19.82 1.98
N THR A 50 -12.46 18.73 2.38
CA THR A 50 -13.90 18.74 2.71
C THR A 50 -14.22 19.75 3.80
N GLY A 51 -13.40 19.81 4.86
CA GLY A 51 -13.56 20.79 5.94
C GLY A 51 -13.39 22.23 5.44
N LEU A 52 -12.36 22.49 4.63
CA LEU A 52 -12.15 23.80 4.02
C LEU A 52 -13.36 24.22 3.17
N CYS A 53 -13.87 23.32 2.33
CA CYS A 53 -15.00 23.60 1.46
C CYS A 53 -16.30 23.85 2.21
N THR A 54 -16.50 23.15 3.32
CA THR A 54 -17.63 23.43 4.23
C THR A 54 -17.57 24.85 4.78
N ILE A 55 -16.38 25.31 5.17
CA ILE A 55 -16.17 26.67 5.69
C ILE A 55 -16.36 27.71 4.58
N LEU A 56 -15.77 27.50 3.40
CA LEU A 56 -15.88 28.43 2.27
C LEU A 56 -17.33 28.60 1.81
N ASN A 57 -18.07 27.50 1.67
CA ASN A 57 -19.48 27.52 1.30
C ASN A 57 -20.33 28.22 2.36
N GLY A 58 -20.05 27.99 3.65
CA GLY A 58 -20.72 28.69 4.75
C GLY A 58 -20.41 30.18 4.83
N ALA A 59 -19.22 30.59 4.39
CA ALA A 59 -18.77 31.98 4.36
C ALA A 59 -19.20 32.74 3.09
N ASN A 60 -19.95 32.12 2.17
CA ASN A 60 -20.38 32.70 0.89
C ASN A 60 -19.23 33.28 0.05
N VAL A 61 -18.05 32.65 0.10
CA VAL A 61 -16.90 33.06 -0.70
C VAL A 61 -17.24 32.81 -2.19
N PRO A 62 -16.96 33.74 -3.12
CA PRO A 62 -17.21 33.54 -4.54
C PRO A 62 -16.45 32.31 -5.08
N GLY A 63 -17.19 31.39 -5.70
CA GLY A 63 -16.68 30.12 -6.21
C GLY A 63 -17.48 28.93 -5.69
N SER A 64 -17.49 27.82 -6.42
CA SER A 64 -18.11 26.57 -5.96
C SER A 64 -17.04 25.62 -5.43
N CYS A 65 -17.20 25.15 -4.19
CA CYS A 65 -16.53 23.94 -3.76
C CYS A 65 -17.53 22.81 -3.47
N ASN A 66 -17.24 21.63 -4.00
CA ASN A 66 -17.93 20.41 -3.63
C ASN A 66 -17.39 19.89 -2.29
N ALA A 67 -18.14 20.12 -1.21
CA ALA A 67 -17.78 19.67 0.13
C ALA A 67 -17.73 18.14 0.27
N THR A 68 -18.50 17.38 -0.52
CA THR A 68 -18.51 15.91 -0.48
C THR A 68 -17.17 15.33 -0.92
N ASN A 69 -16.52 15.97 -1.90
CA ASN A 69 -15.30 15.44 -2.52
C ASN A 69 -14.05 16.28 -2.19
N GLY A 70 -14.23 17.46 -1.57
CA GLY A 70 -13.14 18.39 -1.29
C GLY A 70 -12.53 19.02 -2.55
N THR A 71 -13.32 19.18 -3.62
CA THR A 71 -12.84 19.66 -4.93
C THR A 71 -13.50 20.98 -5.32
N GLY A 72 -12.71 21.92 -5.84
CA GLY A 72 -13.25 23.12 -6.50
C GLY A 72 -14.00 22.75 -7.78
N SER A 73 -15.04 23.51 -8.11
CA SER A 73 -15.84 23.41 -9.34
C SER A 73 -15.90 24.77 -10.01
#